data_AF-A0A5E7YSP5-F1
#
_entry.id   AF-A0A5E7YSP5-F1
#
_cell.length_a   1.000
_cell.length_b   1.000
_cell.length_c   1.000
_cell.angle_alpha   90.00
_cell.angle_beta   90.00
_cell.angle_gamma   90.00
#
_symmetry.space_group_name_H-M   'P 1'
#
loop_
_entity.id
_entity.type
_entity.pdbx_description
1 polymer ?
#
loop_
_entity_poly.entity_id
_entity_poly.type
_entity_poly.pdbx_seq_one_letter_code
_entity_poly.pdbx_strand_id
1 'polypeptide(L)'
;MIPHPPVPQSRVPQGHDRANLVTASVLVRQFGVWQERAAHAPVYILHRGRPRLAMLSVEILEALLAPAARDADPQGGASEIIDSVPSPLLLVDDQARITAINGAARALLGARPGNGTTLTALAGTSAGPLASAIQRASSGSLGETAEIASPRDSARTLALTMTPVHDGLLVAITDATLNDDIRTIQAERHAEVEARQAAGRSASARISLRGYVEVPDESLMALTGLAAETLATARFVSLFDVATRVSVGSAMERVIDGSGATGLSATLLVNRGDPLSVRVGLAPIRRGAASIEGVSAAIAHAGDDFRDG
;
A
#
# COMPACT_ATOMS: atom_id res chain seq x y z
N MET A 1 6.74 -44.46 48.90
CA MET A 1 5.95 -43.75 47.88
C MET A 1 6.56 -42.36 47.73
N ILE A 2 7.43 -42.18 46.73
CA ILE A 2 8.12 -40.92 46.44
C ILE A 2 7.78 -40.59 44.99
N PRO A 3 7.16 -39.43 44.69
CA PRO A 3 6.75 -39.10 43.33
C PRO A 3 7.96 -38.78 42.46
N HIS A 4 7.99 -39.38 41.27
CA HIS A 4 8.98 -39.15 40.24
C HIS A 4 8.77 -37.73 39.65
N PRO A 5 9.83 -36.92 39.48
CA PRO A 5 9.69 -35.59 38.88
C PRO A 5 9.33 -35.71 37.39
N PRO A 6 8.58 -34.74 36.83
CA PRO A 6 8.22 -34.76 35.42
C PRO A 6 9.47 -34.63 34.55
N VAL A 7 9.52 -35.46 33.49
CA VAL A 7 10.54 -35.40 32.45
C VAL A 7 10.55 -33.99 31.83
N PRO A 8 11.69 -33.31 31.71
CA PRO A 8 11.75 -32.00 31.09
C PRO A 8 11.35 -32.11 29.62
N GLN A 9 10.37 -31.29 29.23
CA GLN A 9 9.97 -31.09 27.85
C GLN A 9 11.17 -30.56 27.06
N SER A 10 11.84 -31.47 26.34
CA SER A 10 12.95 -31.14 25.44
C SER A 10 12.45 -30.17 24.39
N ARG A 11 12.94 -28.92 24.44
CA ARG A 11 12.79 -27.92 23.39
C ARG A 11 13.22 -28.54 22.06
N VAL A 12 12.25 -28.79 21.18
CA VAL A 12 12.49 -29.14 19.78
C VAL A 12 12.98 -27.88 19.08
N PRO A 13 14.12 -27.90 18.37
CA PRO A 13 14.53 -26.79 17.52
C PRO A 13 13.45 -26.55 16.46
N GLN A 14 12.89 -25.34 16.42
CA GLN A 14 11.88 -24.96 15.43
C GLN A 14 12.50 -25.06 14.03
N GLY A 15 11.84 -25.81 13.14
CA GLY A 15 12.24 -25.97 11.73
C GLY A 15 12.07 -27.37 11.15
N HIS A 16 11.90 -28.42 11.97
CA HIS A 16 11.75 -29.80 11.48
C HIS A 16 10.33 -30.30 11.75
N ASP A 17 9.65 -30.80 10.70
CA ASP A 17 8.37 -31.49 10.85
C ASP A 17 8.54 -32.68 11.81
N ARG A 18 7.74 -32.69 12.90
CA ARG A 18 7.82 -33.74 13.92
C ARG A 18 7.50 -35.12 13.33
N ALA A 19 6.82 -35.18 12.19
CA ALA A 19 6.53 -36.40 11.46
C ALA A 19 7.78 -37.11 10.89
N ASN A 20 8.90 -36.38 10.74
CA ASN A 20 10.13 -36.89 10.11
C ASN A 20 11.29 -37.07 11.12
N LEU A 21 10.98 -37.18 12.42
CA LEU A 21 11.94 -37.49 13.48
C LEU A 21 11.79 -38.94 13.92
N VAL A 22 12.89 -39.69 13.97
CA VAL A 22 12.89 -41.10 14.36
C VAL A 22 14.08 -41.43 15.26
N THR A 23 13.93 -42.34 16.21
CA THR A 23 15.09 -42.87 16.96
C THR A 23 15.73 -44.01 16.18
N ALA A 24 17.03 -44.24 16.36
CA ALA A 24 17.74 -45.31 15.64
C ALA A 24 17.09 -46.71 15.83
N SER A 25 16.55 -46.99 17.02
CA SER A 25 15.86 -48.26 17.30
C SER A 25 14.54 -48.40 16.56
N VAL A 26 13.79 -47.31 16.37
CA VAL A 26 12.53 -47.33 15.59
C VAL A 26 12.81 -47.39 14.10
N LEU A 27 13.85 -46.68 13.62
CA LEU A 27 14.27 -46.71 12.23
C LEU A 27 14.57 -48.14 11.76
N VAL A 28 15.37 -48.90 12.52
CA VAL A 28 15.72 -50.28 12.15
C VAL A 28 14.50 -51.21 12.15
N ARG A 29 13.58 -51.03 13.11
CA ARG A 29 12.37 -51.87 13.22
C ARG A 29 11.35 -51.60 12.11
N GLN A 30 11.33 -50.38 11.57
CA GLN A 30 10.34 -49.94 10.59
C GLN A 30 11.02 -49.37 9.34
N PHE A 31 12.12 -49.99 8.93
CA PHE A 31 13.00 -49.44 7.90
C PHE A 31 12.25 -49.10 6.61
N GLY A 32 11.39 -49.98 6.11
CA GLY A 32 10.62 -49.73 4.89
C GLY A 32 9.72 -48.49 4.94
N VAL A 33 9.03 -48.26 6.06
CA VAL A 33 8.16 -47.08 6.25
C VAL A 33 8.98 -45.79 6.27
N TRP A 34 10.15 -45.82 6.91
CA TRP A 34 11.03 -44.66 6.98
C TRP A 34 11.82 -44.45 5.69
N GLN A 35 12.09 -45.51 4.93
CA GLN A 35 12.68 -45.45 3.60
C GLN A 35 11.73 -44.78 2.60
N GLU A 36 10.44 -45.16 2.61
CA GLU A 36 9.41 -44.51 1.78
C GLU A 36 9.27 -43.03 2.12
N ARG A 37 9.32 -42.66 3.41
CA ARG A 37 9.34 -41.25 3.82
C ARG A 37 10.60 -40.52 3.37
N ALA A 38 11.76 -41.17 3.48
CA ALA A 38 13.04 -40.62 3.05
C ALA A 38 13.14 -40.42 1.52
N ALA A 39 12.28 -41.09 0.74
CA ALA A 39 12.14 -40.86 -0.70
C ALA A 39 11.54 -39.48 -1.04
N HIS A 40 10.81 -38.87 -0.10
CA HIS A 40 10.10 -37.60 -0.32
C HIS A 40 10.61 -36.45 0.54
N ALA A 41 11.17 -36.72 1.72
CA ALA A 41 11.72 -35.70 2.61
C ALA A 41 12.81 -36.26 3.55
N PRO A 42 13.79 -35.45 3.99
CA PRO A 42 14.82 -35.91 4.93
C PRO A 42 14.22 -36.42 6.25
N VAL A 43 14.63 -37.62 6.67
CA VAL A 43 14.26 -38.23 7.95
C VAL A 43 15.41 -38.04 8.94
N TYR A 44 15.15 -37.37 10.05
CA TYR A 44 16.14 -37.01 11.06
C TYR A 44 16.20 -38.06 12.17
N ILE A 45 17.40 -38.62 12.36
CA ILE A 45 17.65 -39.67 13.33
C ILE A 45 18.13 -39.05 14.64
N LEU A 46 17.35 -39.26 15.68
CA LEU A 46 17.57 -38.77 17.03
C LEU A 46 18.57 -39.63 17.79
N HIS A 47 19.55 -38.98 18.42
CA HIS A 47 20.42 -39.54 19.45
C HIS A 47 20.25 -38.75 20.75
N ARG A 48 19.81 -39.42 21.83
CA ARG A 48 19.49 -38.78 23.13
C ARG A 48 18.57 -37.56 23.00
N GLY A 49 17.56 -37.66 22.12
CA GLY A 49 16.56 -36.62 21.89
C GLY A 49 16.97 -35.49 20.95
N ARG A 50 18.18 -35.54 20.35
CA ARG A 50 18.65 -34.53 19.38
C ARG A 50 18.95 -35.15 18.01
N PRO A 51 18.55 -34.51 16.90
CA PRO A 51 18.97 -34.95 15.56
C PRO A 51 20.49 -34.95 15.45
N ARG A 52 21.09 -36.05 14.97
CA ARG A 52 22.54 -36.10 14.68
C ARG A 52 22.86 -36.63 13.29
N LEU A 53 21.98 -37.44 12.72
CA LEU A 53 22.11 -38.03 11.40
C LEU A 53 20.81 -37.79 10.63
N ALA A 54 20.89 -37.76 9.31
CA ALA A 54 19.73 -37.72 8.43
C ALA A 54 19.81 -38.88 7.43
N MET A 55 18.65 -39.46 7.14
CA MET A 55 18.46 -40.40 6.03
C MET A 55 17.69 -39.67 4.94
N LEU A 56 18.21 -39.76 3.72
CA LEU A 56 17.62 -39.17 2.53
C LEU A 56 17.80 -40.12 1.35
N SER A 57 16.96 -39.96 0.33
CA SER A 57 17.11 -40.70 -0.92
C SER A 57 18.40 -40.31 -1.63
N VAL A 58 18.89 -41.20 -2.50
CA VAL A 58 20.07 -40.92 -3.32
C VAL A 58 19.78 -39.76 -4.26
N GLU A 59 18.57 -39.66 -4.81
CA GLU A 59 18.13 -38.57 -5.68
C GLU A 59 18.15 -37.21 -4.96
N ILE A 60 17.67 -37.16 -3.70
CA ILE A 60 17.73 -35.93 -2.89
C ILE A 60 19.19 -35.60 -2.54
N LEU A 61 20.01 -36.61 -2.25
CA LEU A 61 21.42 -36.42 -1.94
C LEU A 61 22.16 -35.88 -3.16
N GLU A 62 21.92 -36.47 -4.32
CA GLU A 62 22.46 -36.04 -5.60
C GLU A 62 21.97 -34.65 -5.97
N ALA A 63 20.71 -34.27 -5.70
CA ALA A 63 20.23 -32.91 -5.90
C ALA A 63 20.92 -31.89 -4.97
N LEU A 64 21.24 -32.28 -3.74
CA LEU A 64 21.96 -31.42 -2.77
C LEU A 64 23.47 -31.36 -3.02
N LEU A 65 24.04 -32.45 -3.56
CA LEU A 65 25.46 -32.58 -3.89
C LEU A 65 25.77 -32.21 -5.33
N ALA A 66 24.77 -32.08 -6.19
CA ALA A 66 24.91 -31.60 -7.55
C ALA A 66 25.68 -30.29 -7.44
N PRO A 67 26.92 -30.21 -7.99
CA PRO A 67 27.56 -28.93 -8.17
C PRO A 67 26.53 -28.08 -8.91
N ALA A 68 26.24 -26.87 -8.42
CA ALA A 68 25.47 -25.91 -9.21
C ALA A 68 26.16 -25.85 -10.58
N ALA A 69 25.56 -26.53 -11.56
CA ALA A 69 26.25 -26.93 -12.75
C ALA A 69 26.53 -25.67 -13.53
N ARG A 70 27.78 -25.22 -13.47
CA ARG A 70 28.29 -24.01 -14.12
C ARG A 70 28.33 -24.11 -15.65
N ASP A 71 27.73 -25.15 -16.25
CA ASP A 71 27.78 -25.40 -17.70
C ASP A 71 26.45 -25.94 -18.28
N ALA A 72 25.31 -25.68 -17.63
CA ALA A 72 24.04 -25.68 -18.36
C ALA A 72 23.83 -24.26 -18.89
N ASP A 73 23.54 -24.10 -20.19
CA ASP A 73 23.15 -22.82 -20.78
C ASP A 73 22.12 -22.12 -19.87
N PRO A 74 22.51 -21.07 -19.11
CA PRO A 74 21.69 -20.52 -18.02
C PRO A 74 20.42 -19.83 -18.53
N GLN A 75 20.29 -19.65 -19.85
CA GLN A 75 19.22 -18.86 -20.46
C GLN A 75 17.94 -19.67 -20.67
N GLY A 76 17.99 -21.01 -20.70
CA GLY A 76 16.81 -21.86 -20.98
C GLY A 76 15.87 -22.02 -19.78
N GLY A 77 16.35 -22.62 -18.69
CA GLY A 77 15.49 -23.07 -17.59
C GLY A 77 14.87 -21.94 -16.76
N ALA A 78 15.61 -20.86 -16.48
CA ALA A 78 15.08 -19.72 -15.75
C ALA A 78 14.05 -18.92 -16.58
N SER A 79 14.27 -18.82 -17.90
CA SER A 79 13.33 -18.15 -18.82
C SER A 79 12.02 -18.94 -18.93
N GLU A 80 12.08 -20.27 -19.03
CA GLU A 80 10.90 -21.13 -19.08
C GLU A 80 10.06 -21.04 -17.79
N ILE A 81 10.71 -20.98 -16.63
CA ILE A 81 10.02 -20.84 -15.34
C ILE A 81 9.32 -19.48 -15.24
N ILE A 82 9.98 -18.37 -15.55
CA ILE A 82 9.33 -17.04 -15.46
C ILE A 82 8.25 -16.85 -16.51
N ASP A 83 8.37 -17.49 -17.69
CA ASP A 83 7.34 -17.45 -18.74
C ASP A 83 6.07 -18.20 -18.35
N SER A 84 6.14 -19.16 -17.41
CA SER A 84 4.96 -19.81 -16.85
C SER A 84 4.17 -18.94 -15.86
N VAL A 85 4.77 -17.86 -15.36
CA VAL A 85 4.16 -16.98 -14.35
C VAL A 85 3.33 -15.88 -15.04
N PRO A 86 2.04 -15.71 -14.71
CA PRO A 86 1.16 -14.73 -15.37
C PRO A 86 1.45 -13.28 -14.95
N SER A 87 2.22 -13.06 -13.89
CA SER A 87 2.61 -11.73 -13.42
C SER A 87 3.80 -11.18 -14.21
N PRO A 88 3.87 -9.86 -14.49
CA PRO A 88 5.02 -9.25 -15.15
C PRO A 88 6.32 -9.38 -14.34
N LEU A 89 7.29 -10.13 -14.88
CA LEU A 89 8.58 -10.40 -14.24
C LEU A 89 9.77 -10.14 -15.18
N LEU A 90 10.87 -9.65 -14.60
CA LEU A 90 12.19 -9.54 -15.22
C LEU A 90 13.23 -10.22 -14.32
N LEU A 91 14.22 -10.85 -14.94
CA LEU A 91 15.49 -11.21 -14.30
C LEU A 91 16.57 -10.25 -14.77
N VAL A 92 17.40 -9.83 -13.83
CA VAL A 92 18.45 -8.84 -14.03
C VAL A 92 19.72 -9.38 -13.41
N ASP A 93 20.86 -9.24 -14.10
CA ASP A 93 22.18 -9.62 -13.59
C ASP A 93 22.74 -8.64 -12.55
N ASP A 94 23.94 -8.93 -12.04
CA ASP A 94 24.71 -8.11 -11.11
C ASP A 94 25.10 -6.73 -11.67
N GLN A 95 25.10 -6.57 -12.99
CA GLN A 95 25.34 -5.30 -13.71
C GLN A 95 24.06 -4.53 -14.03
N ALA A 96 22.93 -4.94 -13.45
CA ALA A 96 21.62 -4.36 -13.70
C ALA A 96 21.13 -4.51 -15.16
N ARG A 97 21.59 -5.52 -15.90
CA ARG A 97 21.14 -5.83 -17.26
C ARG A 97 20.08 -6.92 -17.24
N ILE A 98 19.04 -6.73 -18.04
CA ILE A 98 17.93 -7.68 -18.16
C ILE A 98 18.45 -8.95 -18.83
N THR A 99 18.42 -10.07 -18.11
CA THR A 99 18.85 -11.38 -18.63
C THR A 99 17.66 -12.20 -19.12
N ALA A 100 16.49 -12.00 -18.54
CA ALA A 100 15.25 -12.60 -19.01
C ALA A 100 14.04 -11.69 -18.72
N ILE A 101 13.02 -11.79 -19.58
CA ILE A 101 11.78 -11.02 -19.48
C ILE A 101 10.64 -11.94 -19.87
N ASN A 102 9.60 -12.05 -19.06
CA ASN A 102 8.48 -12.93 -19.36
C ASN A 102 7.43 -12.27 -20.28
N GLY A 103 6.54 -13.09 -20.86
CA GLY A 103 5.48 -12.61 -21.76
C GLY A 103 4.61 -11.49 -21.17
N ALA A 104 4.24 -11.58 -19.90
CA ALA A 104 3.43 -10.56 -19.21
C ALA A 104 4.17 -9.21 -19.09
N ALA A 105 5.47 -9.23 -18.78
CA ALA A 105 6.30 -8.03 -18.74
C ALA A 105 6.52 -7.42 -20.13
N ARG A 106 6.71 -8.23 -21.18
CA ARG A 106 6.79 -7.72 -22.57
C ARG A 106 5.50 -7.02 -22.98
N ALA A 107 4.35 -7.58 -22.62
CA ALA A 107 3.05 -6.97 -22.91
C ALA A 107 2.89 -5.61 -22.20
N LEU A 108 3.31 -5.52 -20.93
CA LEU A 108 3.21 -4.30 -20.14
C LEU A 108 4.19 -3.21 -20.61
N LEU A 109 5.47 -3.57 -20.82
CA LEU A 109 6.55 -2.64 -21.17
C LEU A 109 6.60 -2.30 -22.68
N GLY A 110 5.94 -3.10 -23.52
CA GLY A 110 6.02 -3.00 -24.98
C GLY A 110 7.31 -3.62 -25.55
N ALA A 111 7.51 -3.50 -26.86
CA ALA A 111 8.59 -4.17 -27.61
C ALA A 111 10.01 -3.58 -27.39
N ARG A 112 10.28 -2.92 -26.25
CA ARG A 112 11.48 -2.10 -26.03
C ARG A 112 12.60 -2.74 -25.19
N PRO A 113 12.35 -3.49 -24.10
CA PRO A 113 13.44 -4.18 -23.43
C PRO A 113 13.70 -5.54 -24.08
N GLY A 114 14.84 -5.66 -24.76
CA GLY A 114 15.45 -6.95 -25.07
C GLY A 114 16.50 -7.34 -24.02
N ASN A 115 16.92 -8.60 -24.02
CA ASN A 115 18.01 -9.07 -23.17
C ASN A 115 19.28 -8.21 -23.38
N GLY A 116 20.02 -7.94 -22.29
CA GLY A 116 21.20 -7.08 -22.27
C GLY A 116 20.93 -5.59 -22.04
N THR A 117 19.67 -5.15 -22.12
CA THR A 117 19.26 -3.77 -21.82
C THR A 117 19.41 -3.49 -20.33
N THR A 118 19.98 -2.35 -19.96
CA THR A 118 20.08 -1.94 -18.54
C THR A 118 18.71 -1.58 -17.99
N LEU A 119 18.37 -2.02 -16.79
CA LEU A 119 17.06 -1.77 -16.15
C LEU A 119 16.75 -0.27 -16.05
N THR A 120 17.76 0.57 -15.83
CA THR A 120 17.64 2.04 -15.79
C THR A 120 17.22 2.67 -17.10
N ALA A 121 17.43 2.01 -18.25
CA ALA A 121 16.99 2.50 -19.55
C ALA A 121 15.46 2.52 -19.68
N LEU A 122 14.75 1.77 -18.84
CA LEU A 122 13.29 1.79 -18.77
C LEU A 122 12.76 3.06 -18.10
N ALA A 123 13.57 3.73 -17.27
CA ALA A 123 13.06 4.72 -16.33
C ALA A 123 12.99 6.15 -16.89
N GLY A 124 13.55 6.44 -18.06
CA GLY A 124 13.57 7.80 -18.62
C GLY A 124 14.12 8.82 -17.60
N THR A 125 13.28 9.77 -17.19
CA THR A 125 13.61 10.79 -16.18
C THR A 125 13.82 10.21 -14.76
N SER A 126 13.27 9.04 -14.45
CA SER A 126 13.40 8.35 -13.16
C SER A 126 14.65 7.46 -13.05
N ALA A 127 15.60 7.56 -13.98
CA ALA A 127 16.80 6.71 -14.01
C ALA A 127 17.67 6.83 -12.74
N GLY A 128 17.80 8.03 -12.16
CA GLY A 128 18.58 8.27 -10.94
C GLY A 128 17.99 7.58 -9.70
N PRO A 129 16.70 7.84 -9.36
CA PRO A 129 16.01 7.13 -8.28
C PRO A 129 16.03 5.61 -8.44
N LEU A 130 15.80 5.10 -9.66
CA LEU A 130 15.86 3.66 -9.93
C LEU A 130 17.26 3.10 -9.72
N ALA A 131 18.32 3.76 -10.20
CA ALA A 131 19.70 3.33 -9.98
C ALA A 131 20.04 3.21 -8.49
N SER A 132 19.58 4.17 -7.68
CA SER A 132 19.78 4.15 -6.23
C SER A 132 19.05 2.97 -5.58
N ALA A 133 17.83 2.68 -6.03
CA ALA A 133 17.04 1.56 -5.53
C ALA A 133 17.62 0.20 -5.94
N ILE A 134 18.15 0.08 -7.16
CA ILE A 134 18.90 -1.11 -7.62
C ILE A 134 20.11 -1.34 -6.71
N GLN A 135 20.92 -0.31 -6.45
CA GLN A 135 22.10 -0.44 -5.57
C GLN A 135 21.73 -0.91 -4.16
N ARG A 136 20.65 -0.38 -3.59
CA ARG A 136 20.15 -0.85 -2.29
C ARG A 136 19.63 -2.28 -2.35
N ALA A 137 18.89 -2.64 -3.40
CA ALA A 137 18.37 -4.00 -3.58
C ALA A 137 19.49 -5.04 -3.71
N SER A 138 20.56 -4.69 -4.43
CA SER A 138 21.72 -5.57 -4.64
C SER A 138 22.62 -5.69 -3.40
N SER A 139 22.62 -4.69 -2.51
CA SER A 139 23.44 -4.70 -1.28
C SER A 139 22.67 -5.15 -0.04
N GLY A 140 21.34 -5.13 -0.08
CA GLY A 140 20.47 -5.52 1.02
C GLY A 140 19.92 -6.94 0.90
N SER A 141 19.38 -7.46 2.01
CA SER A 141 18.64 -8.74 2.03
C SER A 141 17.12 -8.55 1.97
N LEU A 142 16.64 -7.31 1.90
CA LEU A 142 15.23 -6.96 1.79
C LEU A 142 14.94 -6.46 0.38
N GLY A 143 13.73 -6.75 -0.12
CA GLY A 143 13.27 -6.21 -1.39
C GLY A 143 13.11 -4.70 -1.33
N GLU A 144 13.43 -4.03 -2.44
CA GLU A 144 13.30 -2.59 -2.64
C GLU A 144 12.26 -2.30 -3.71
N THR A 145 11.60 -1.15 -3.62
CA THR A 145 10.63 -0.71 -4.63
C THR A 145 11.03 0.63 -5.22
N ALA A 146 10.89 0.76 -6.53
CA ALA A 146 11.05 2.02 -7.26
C ALA A 146 9.88 2.23 -8.23
N GLU A 147 9.52 3.48 -8.46
CA GLU A 147 8.44 3.85 -9.38
C GLU A 147 9.03 4.53 -10.63
N ILE A 148 8.52 4.15 -11.81
CA ILE A 148 8.93 4.72 -13.10
C ILE A 148 7.69 5.02 -13.94
N ALA A 149 7.77 6.00 -14.85
CA ALA A 149 6.78 6.13 -15.91
C ALA A 149 6.87 4.92 -16.87
N SER A 150 5.73 4.41 -17.33
CA SER A 150 5.73 3.29 -18.27
C SER A 150 6.41 3.67 -19.59
N PRO A 151 7.38 2.87 -20.08
CA PRO A 151 8.03 3.11 -21.38
C PRO A 151 7.08 3.05 -22.58
N ARG A 152 5.91 2.44 -22.41
CA ARG A 152 4.87 2.24 -23.43
C ARG A 152 3.81 3.34 -23.40
N ASP A 153 3.48 3.85 -22.22
CA ASP A 153 2.39 4.78 -21.98
C ASP A 153 2.77 5.73 -20.84
N SER A 154 3.21 6.93 -21.17
CA SER A 154 3.71 7.89 -20.17
C SER A 154 2.64 8.34 -19.16
N ALA A 155 1.36 8.05 -19.40
CA ALA A 155 0.29 8.31 -18.45
C ALA A 155 0.18 7.23 -17.35
N ARG A 156 1.01 6.18 -17.40
CA ARG A 156 1.01 5.10 -16.40
C ARG A 156 2.26 5.14 -15.55
N THR A 157 2.08 4.89 -14.26
CA THR A 157 3.17 4.70 -13.30
C THR A 157 3.32 3.21 -13.01
N LEU A 158 4.54 2.68 -13.17
CA LEU A 158 4.88 1.29 -12.89
C LEU A 158 5.72 1.21 -11.61
N ALA A 159 5.31 0.34 -10.68
CA ALA A 159 6.11 0.01 -9.51
C ALA A 159 6.94 -1.25 -9.79
N LEU A 160 8.25 -1.14 -9.60
CA LEU A 160 9.24 -2.20 -9.76
C LEU A 160 9.67 -2.65 -8.37
N THR A 161 9.29 -3.86 -7.99
CA THR A 161 9.75 -4.49 -6.74
C THR A 161 10.91 -5.42 -7.05
N MET A 162 12.09 -5.07 -6.54
CA MET A 162 13.35 -5.74 -6.77
C MET A 162 13.68 -6.62 -5.57
N THR A 163 13.77 -7.93 -5.79
CA THR A 163 14.18 -8.90 -4.76
C THR A 163 15.54 -9.48 -5.13
N PRO A 164 16.53 -9.48 -4.22
CA PRO A 164 17.81 -10.11 -4.49
C PRO A 164 17.67 -11.61 -4.71
N VAL A 165 18.33 -12.10 -5.75
CA VAL A 165 18.49 -13.52 -6.09
C VAL A 165 19.96 -13.83 -6.33
N HIS A 166 20.31 -15.11 -6.44
CA HIS A 166 21.71 -15.56 -6.38
C HIS A 166 22.66 -14.84 -7.36
N ASP A 167 22.20 -14.54 -8.57
CA ASP A 167 23.00 -13.89 -9.64
C ASP A 167 22.42 -12.53 -10.09
N GLY A 168 21.72 -11.82 -9.20
CA GLY A 168 21.22 -10.47 -9.47
C GLY A 168 19.89 -10.15 -8.81
N LEU A 169 18.92 -9.65 -9.58
CA LEU A 169 17.60 -9.22 -9.08
C LEU A 169 16.45 -9.88 -9.84
N LEU A 170 15.45 -10.35 -9.11
CA LEU A 170 14.11 -10.61 -9.64
C LEU A 170 13.29 -9.33 -9.50
N VAL A 171 12.75 -8.83 -10.61
CA VAL A 171 11.96 -7.59 -10.63
C VAL A 171 10.51 -7.92 -11.00
N ALA A 172 9.60 -7.68 -10.06
CA ALA A 172 8.16 -7.74 -10.31
C ALA A 172 7.62 -6.35 -10.66
N ILE A 173 6.78 -6.28 -11.69
CA ILE A 173 6.23 -5.01 -12.17
C ILE A 173 4.72 -4.99 -11.94
N THR A 174 4.23 -3.94 -11.31
CA THR A 174 2.80 -3.69 -11.15
C THR A 174 2.41 -2.32 -11.71
N ASP A 175 1.20 -2.23 -12.26
CA ASP A 175 0.61 -0.95 -12.63
C ASP A 175 0.16 -0.25 -11.34
N ALA A 176 0.83 0.85 -11.02
CA ALA A 176 0.60 1.65 -9.82
C ALA A 176 -0.13 2.97 -10.12
N THR A 177 -0.61 3.16 -11.36
CA THR A 177 -1.22 4.42 -11.83
C THR A 177 -2.33 4.90 -10.89
N LEU A 178 -3.25 4.02 -10.50
CA LEU A 178 -4.33 4.39 -9.56
C LEU A 178 -3.82 4.84 -8.19
N ASN A 179 -2.74 4.24 -7.69
CA ASN A 179 -2.17 4.62 -6.40
C ASN A 179 -1.47 5.97 -6.49
N ASP A 180 -0.80 6.23 -7.61
CA ASP A 180 -0.13 7.50 -7.90
C ASP A 180 -1.14 8.64 -8.11
N ASP A 181 -2.22 8.39 -8.86
CA ASP A 181 -3.34 9.31 -9.01
C ASP A 181 -3.96 9.66 -7.65
N ILE A 182 -4.20 8.66 -6.80
CA ILE A 182 -4.73 8.87 -5.45
C ILE A 182 -3.76 9.71 -4.62
N ARG A 183 -2.46 9.42 -4.65
CA ARG A 183 -1.43 10.18 -3.92
C ARG A 183 -1.36 11.62 -4.42
N THR A 184 -1.43 11.84 -5.73
CA THR A 184 -1.42 13.17 -6.34
C THR A 184 -2.64 13.97 -5.92
N ILE A 185 -3.85 13.40 -6.03
CA ILE A 185 -5.09 14.04 -5.59
C ILE A 185 -5.03 14.33 -4.08
N GLN A 186 -4.46 13.44 -3.27
CA GLN A 186 -4.28 13.66 -1.84
C GLN A 186 -3.30 14.80 -1.55
N ALA A 187 -2.16 14.84 -2.24
CA ALA A 187 -1.17 15.90 -2.09
C ALA A 187 -1.73 17.27 -2.52
N GLU A 188 -2.46 17.32 -3.64
CA GLU A 188 -3.15 18.54 -4.08
C GLU A 188 -4.20 19.00 -3.07
N ARG A 189 -5.06 18.10 -2.58
CA ARG A 189 -6.05 18.44 -1.54
C ARG A 189 -5.39 18.91 -0.26
N HIS A 190 -4.28 18.29 0.14
CA HIS A 190 -3.54 18.69 1.33
C HIS A 190 -2.97 20.10 1.16
N ALA A 191 -2.30 20.37 0.04
CA ALA A 191 -1.77 21.69 -0.28
C ALA A 191 -2.88 22.75 -0.36
N GLU A 192 -4.05 22.41 -0.90
CA GLU A 192 -5.21 23.32 -0.93
C GLU A 192 -5.72 23.65 0.48
N VAL A 193 -5.79 22.65 1.37
CA VAL A 193 -6.18 22.86 2.77
C VAL A 193 -5.15 23.72 3.50
N GLU A 194 -3.85 23.43 3.37
CA GLU A 194 -2.78 24.22 3.99
C GLU A 194 -2.77 25.67 3.48
N ALA A 195 -2.92 25.88 2.17
CA ALA A 195 -3.01 27.22 1.59
C ALA A 195 -4.22 28.00 2.14
N ARG A 196 -5.38 27.33 2.26
CA ARG A 196 -6.60 27.93 2.81
C ARG A 196 -6.45 28.29 4.30
N GLN A 197 -5.81 27.42 5.07
CA GLN A 197 -5.51 27.67 6.48
C GLN A 197 -4.52 28.83 6.65
N ALA A 198 -3.43 28.84 5.89
CA ALA A 198 -2.44 29.92 5.91
C ALA A 198 -3.03 31.29 5.50
N ALA A 199 -4.02 31.30 4.61
CA ALA A 199 -4.75 32.51 4.26
C ALA A 199 -5.63 33.04 5.41
N GLY A 200 -6.02 32.21 6.38
CA GLY A 200 -6.68 32.61 7.63
C GLY A 200 -8.08 33.22 7.50
N ARG A 201 -8.71 33.20 6.31
CA ARG A 201 -9.97 33.91 6.02
C ARG A 201 -11.18 33.02 5.79
N SER A 202 -11.03 31.72 5.92
CA SER A 202 -12.11 30.76 5.72
C SER A 202 -11.95 29.50 6.56
N ALA A 203 -13.09 28.94 6.96
CA ALA A 203 -13.23 27.66 7.65
C ALA A 203 -13.92 26.64 6.75
N SER A 204 -13.70 25.35 7.02
CA SER A 204 -14.40 24.27 6.36
C SER A 204 -15.02 23.28 7.35
N ALA A 205 -16.12 22.66 6.95
CA ALA A 205 -16.81 21.68 7.79
C ALA A 205 -17.36 20.55 6.94
N ARG A 206 -17.23 19.31 7.42
CA ARG A 206 -18.02 18.21 6.91
C ARG A 206 -19.31 18.08 7.71
N ILE A 207 -20.43 17.96 7.01
CA ILE A 207 -21.76 17.89 7.58
C ILE A 207 -22.41 16.56 7.18
N SER A 208 -22.96 15.85 8.16
CA SER A 208 -23.74 14.63 7.95
C SER A 208 -25.04 14.92 7.19
N LEU A 209 -25.67 13.89 6.61
CA LEU A 209 -27.01 14.01 6.00
C LEU A 209 -28.10 14.45 7.00
N ARG A 210 -27.83 14.35 8.32
CA ARG A 210 -28.71 14.83 9.39
C ARG A 210 -28.44 16.27 9.80
N GLY A 211 -27.48 16.94 9.16
CA GLY A 211 -27.15 18.34 9.41
C GLY A 211 -26.22 18.60 10.60
N TYR A 212 -25.57 17.56 11.16
CA TYR A 212 -24.56 17.71 12.21
C TYR A 212 -23.15 17.88 11.63
N VAL A 213 -22.32 18.70 12.27
CA VAL A 213 -20.90 18.81 11.92
C VAL A 213 -20.17 17.53 12.36
N GLU A 214 -19.51 16.84 11.43
CA GLU A 214 -18.82 15.57 11.70
C GLU A 214 -17.36 15.76 12.09
N VAL A 215 -16.65 16.65 11.40
CA VAL A 215 -15.24 16.95 11.63
C VAL A 215 -15.05 18.46 11.57
N PRO A 216 -15.04 19.16 12.71
CA PRO A 216 -14.71 20.59 12.75
C PRO A 216 -13.21 20.78 12.52
N ASP A 217 -12.82 21.67 11.60
CA ASP A 217 -11.43 22.06 11.41
C ASP A 217 -11.01 23.17 12.39
N GLU A 218 -9.70 23.39 12.54
CA GLU A 218 -9.15 24.41 13.43
C GLU A 218 -9.63 25.82 13.07
N SER A 219 -9.77 26.09 11.78
CA SER A 219 -10.31 27.35 11.28
C SER A 219 -11.75 27.60 11.74
N LEU A 220 -12.61 26.58 11.78
CA LEU A 220 -14.00 26.70 12.23
C LEU A 220 -14.08 26.95 13.74
N MET A 221 -13.21 26.29 14.51
CA MET A 221 -13.05 26.56 15.94
C MET A 221 -12.63 28.01 16.18
N ALA A 222 -11.62 28.49 15.44
CA ALA A 222 -11.16 29.87 15.53
C ALA A 222 -12.25 30.88 15.11
N LEU A 223 -13.00 30.59 14.04
CA LEU A 223 -14.06 31.46 13.50
C LEU A 223 -15.26 31.58 14.44
N THR A 224 -15.66 30.49 15.09
CA THR A 224 -16.85 30.44 15.96
C THR A 224 -16.54 30.65 17.44
N GLY A 225 -15.27 30.48 17.85
CA GLY A 225 -14.88 30.45 19.26
C GLY A 225 -15.43 29.26 20.04
N LEU A 226 -15.86 28.19 19.34
CA LEU A 226 -16.38 26.96 19.93
C LEU A 226 -15.33 25.85 19.92
N ALA A 227 -15.33 25.03 20.96
CA ALA A 227 -14.47 23.85 21.05
C ALA A 227 -14.93 22.73 20.11
N ALA A 228 -14.01 21.86 19.69
CA ALA A 228 -14.27 20.75 18.78
C ALA A 228 -15.44 19.86 19.23
N GLU A 229 -15.54 19.57 20.52
CA GLU A 229 -16.58 18.69 21.09
C GLU A 229 -17.98 19.33 20.98
N THR A 230 -18.03 20.66 21.13
CA THR A 230 -19.28 21.41 20.98
C THR A 230 -19.69 21.45 19.51
N LEU A 231 -18.73 21.67 18.62
CA LEU A 231 -19.00 21.68 17.17
C LEU A 231 -19.43 20.30 16.66
N ALA A 232 -18.77 19.22 17.08
CA ALA A 232 -19.08 17.85 16.64
C ALA A 232 -20.51 17.38 17.02
N THR A 233 -21.15 18.03 17.98
CA THR A 233 -22.53 17.75 18.39
C THR A 233 -23.52 18.82 17.93
N ALA A 234 -23.04 19.93 17.39
CA ALA A 234 -23.86 21.03 16.90
C ALA A 234 -24.51 20.69 15.56
N ARG A 235 -25.75 21.15 15.37
CA ARG A 235 -26.33 21.24 14.03
C ARG A 235 -25.67 22.39 13.30
N PHE A 236 -25.25 22.18 12.07
CA PHE A 236 -24.60 23.21 11.26
C PHE A 236 -25.43 24.50 11.19
N VAL A 237 -26.75 24.37 10.99
CA VAL A 237 -27.68 25.51 10.92
C VAL A 237 -27.80 26.30 12.24
N SER A 238 -27.45 25.71 13.40
CA SER A 238 -27.48 26.43 14.68
C SER A 238 -26.30 27.37 14.88
N LEU A 239 -25.26 27.26 14.05
CA LEU A 239 -24.13 28.19 14.05
C LEU A 239 -24.51 29.56 13.46
N PHE A 240 -25.67 29.66 12.80
CA PHE A 240 -26.16 30.88 12.18
C PHE A 240 -27.26 31.53 13.00
N ASP A 241 -27.38 32.85 12.83
CA ASP A 241 -28.43 33.65 13.44
C ASP A 241 -29.83 33.21 13.00
N VAL A 242 -30.85 33.71 13.69
CA VAL A 242 -32.24 33.32 13.44
C VAL A 242 -32.69 33.77 12.04
N ALA A 243 -32.21 34.91 11.55
CA ALA A 243 -32.61 35.48 10.27
C ALA A 243 -32.15 34.64 9.07
N THR A 244 -30.94 34.07 9.14
CA THR A 244 -30.33 33.36 8.00
C THR A 244 -30.39 31.83 8.13
N ARG A 245 -30.69 31.31 9.33
CA ARG A 245 -30.79 29.87 9.62
C ARG A 245 -31.71 29.10 8.67
N VAL A 246 -32.88 29.64 8.36
CA VAL A 246 -33.84 28.97 7.45
C VAL A 246 -33.25 28.85 6.05
N SER A 247 -32.68 29.93 5.52
CA SER A 247 -32.05 29.94 4.19
C SER A 247 -30.86 28.98 4.10
N VAL A 248 -30.03 28.91 5.15
CA VAL A 248 -28.92 27.94 5.22
C VAL A 248 -29.45 26.50 5.25
N GLY A 249 -30.49 26.23 6.04
CA GLY A 249 -31.14 24.92 6.09
C GLY A 249 -31.68 24.47 4.73
N SER A 250 -32.46 25.34 4.06
CA SER A 250 -33.00 25.04 2.74
C SER A 250 -31.91 24.90 1.66
N ALA A 251 -30.81 25.66 1.76
CA ALA A 251 -29.67 25.49 0.87
C ALA A 251 -29.00 24.12 1.06
N MET A 252 -28.85 23.67 2.31
CA MET A 252 -28.30 22.36 2.64
C MET A 252 -29.20 21.21 2.16
N GLU A 253 -30.53 21.31 2.38
CA GLU A 253 -31.49 20.31 1.89
C GLU A 253 -31.42 20.17 0.37
N ARG A 254 -31.40 21.27 -0.38
CA ARG A 254 -31.24 21.22 -1.85
C ARG A 254 -29.95 20.52 -2.28
N VAL A 255 -28.85 20.70 -1.55
CA VAL A 255 -27.58 20.01 -1.84
C VAL A 255 -27.70 18.51 -1.58
N ILE A 256 -28.34 18.12 -0.47
CA ILE A 256 -28.61 16.71 -0.12
C ILE A 256 -29.53 16.05 -1.16
N ASP A 257 -30.51 16.78 -1.68
CA ASP A 257 -31.41 16.34 -2.75
C ASP A 257 -30.75 16.30 -4.13
N GLY A 258 -29.49 16.72 -4.24
CA GLY A 258 -28.68 16.58 -5.44
C GLY A 258 -28.68 17.78 -6.38
N SER A 259 -29.16 18.95 -5.94
CA SER A 259 -29.20 20.19 -6.75
C SER A 259 -27.83 20.79 -7.10
N GLY A 260 -26.73 20.12 -6.73
CA GLY A 260 -25.36 20.59 -6.95
C GLY A 260 -24.89 21.55 -5.86
N ALA A 261 -23.75 22.22 -6.11
CA ALA A 261 -23.19 23.18 -5.17
C ALA A 261 -24.00 24.49 -5.14
N THR A 262 -24.09 25.13 -3.98
CA THR A 262 -24.81 26.40 -3.81
C THR A 262 -24.07 27.32 -2.85
N GLY A 263 -24.26 28.63 -2.98
CA GLY A 263 -23.67 29.64 -2.11
C GLY A 263 -24.69 30.67 -1.65
N LEU A 264 -24.52 31.18 -0.43
CA LEU A 264 -25.37 32.22 0.14
C LEU A 264 -24.62 33.08 1.17
N SER A 265 -25.11 34.29 1.39
CA SER A 265 -24.67 35.12 2.51
C SER A 265 -25.44 34.72 3.77
N ALA A 266 -24.75 34.70 4.90
CA ALA A 266 -25.34 34.37 6.19
C ALA A 266 -24.66 35.15 7.33
N THR A 267 -25.25 35.10 8.51
CA THR A 267 -24.65 35.67 9.73
C THR A 267 -24.27 34.56 10.67
N LEU A 268 -22.98 34.39 10.91
CA LEU A 268 -22.42 33.39 11.82
C LEU A 268 -22.41 33.92 13.25
N LEU A 269 -22.85 33.10 14.20
CA LEU A 269 -22.79 33.40 15.62
C LEU A 269 -21.39 33.06 16.16
N VAL A 270 -20.79 34.01 16.89
CA VAL A 270 -19.50 33.85 17.54
C VAL A 270 -19.71 33.74 19.05
N ASN A 271 -19.04 32.77 19.67
CA ASN A 271 -19.10 32.57 21.11
C ASN A 271 -18.54 33.80 21.84
N ARG A 272 -19.40 34.50 22.59
CA ARG A 272 -19.06 35.72 23.34
C ARG A 272 -18.46 36.85 22.47
N GLY A 273 -18.82 36.90 21.19
CA GLY A 273 -18.39 37.93 20.25
C GLY A 273 -19.56 38.45 19.41
N ASP A 274 -19.29 39.48 18.61
CA ASP A 274 -20.27 40.00 17.66
C ASP A 274 -20.53 38.99 16.52
N PRO A 275 -21.77 38.87 16.04
CA PRO A 275 -22.07 38.04 14.88
C PRO A 275 -21.28 38.49 13.65
N LEU A 276 -20.76 37.53 12.89
CA LEU A 276 -19.94 37.78 11.71
C LEU A 276 -20.74 37.60 10.43
N SER A 277 -20.67 38.58 9.52
CA SER A 277 -21.17 38.40 8.16
C SER A 277 -20.23 37.47 7.37
N VAL A 278 -20.79 36.41 6.81
CA VAL A 278 -20.04 35.36 6.11
C VAL A 278 -20.70 35.00 4.78
N ARG A 279 -19.90 34.45 3.86
CA ARG A 279 -20.38 33.73 2.68
C ARG A 279 -20.19 32.24 2.92
N VAL A 280 -21.28 31.48 2.76
CA VAL A 280 -21.33 30.03 2.94
C VAL A 280 -21.43 29.39 1.57
N GLY A 281 -20.49 28.51 1.24
CA GLY A 281 -20.57 27.59 0.12
C GLY A 281 -20.89 26.19 0.61
N LEU A 282 -21.81 25.49 -0.05
CA LEU A 282 -22.22 24.13 0.25
C LEU A 282 -22.07 23.27 -1.00
N ALA A 283 -21.45 22.10 -0.88
CA ALA A 283 -21.27 21.16 -1.98
C ALA A 283 -21.53 19.71 -1.52
N PRO A 284 -22.14 18.86 -2.37
CA PRO A 284 -22.40 17.47 -2.00
C PRO A 284 -21.12 16.66 -2.01
N ILE A 285 -20.91 15.84 -0.97
CA ILE A 285 -19.83 14.85 -0.97
C ILE A 285 -20.40 13.55 -1.52
N ARG A 286 -19.93 13.15 -2.71
CA ARG A 286 -20.43 11.98 -3.43
C ARG A 286 -19.49 10.78 -3.26
N ARG A 287 -20.05 9.57 -3.13
CA ARG A 287 -19.31 8.31 -3.27
C ARG A 287 -19.87 7.53 -4.46
N GLY A 288 -19.02 7.23 -5.43
CA GLY A 288 -19.48 6.67 -6.71
C GLY A 288 -20.37 7.64 -7.49
N ALA A 289 -21.11 7.11 -8.47
CA ALA A 289 -21.80 7.95 -9.47
C ALA A 289 -23.06 8.66 -8.95
N ALA A 290 -23.68 8.20 -7.86
CA ALA A 290 -25.03 8.65 -7.49
C ALA A 290 -25.29 8.93 -6.00
N SER A 291 -24.53 8.35 -5.06
CA SER A 291 -24.84 8.53 -3.64
C SER A 291 -24.19 9.78 -3.06
N ILE A 292 -24.96 10.55 -2.30
CA ILE A 292 -24.50 11.67 -1.48
C ILE A 292 -24.35 11.14 -0.06
N GLU A 293 -23.16 11.29 0.52
CA GLU A 293 -22.83 10.79 1.86
C GLU A 293 -22.73 11.91 2.90
N GLY A 294 -22.79 13.17 2.45
CA GLY A 294 -22.71 14.34 3.32
C GLY A 294 -22.58 15.62 2.51
N VAL A 295 -22.36 16.72 3.20
CA VAL A 295 -22.18 18.06 2.63
C VAL A 295 -20.85 18.62 3.10
N SER A 296 -20.07 19.17 2.18
CA SER A 296 -18.91 20.00 2.51
C SER A 296 -19.38 21.44 2.58
N ALA A 297 -19.06 22.14 3.67
CA ALA A 297 -19.30 23.56 3.82
C ALA A 297 -17.97 24.32 3.84
N ALA A 298 -17.92 25.44 3.15
CA ALA A 298 -16.88 26.46 3.27
C ALA A 298 -17.52 27.74 3.79
N ILE A 299 -16.93 28.35 4.81
CA ILE A 299 -17.39 29.60 5.41
C ILE A 299 -16.27 30.60 5.30
N ALA A 300 -16.45 31.65 4.53
CA ALA A 300 -15.49 32.74 4.41
C ALA A 300 -16.05 34.01 5.01
N HIS A 301 -15.20 34.85 5.60
CA HIS A 301 -15.60 36.20 5.96
C HIS A 301 -16.13 36.91 4.70
N ALA A 302 -17.24 37.63 4.85
CA ALA A 302 -17.61 38.62 3.86
C ALA A 302 -16.58 39.75 3.96
N GLY A 303 -15.50 39.66 3.18
CA GLY A 303 -14.63 40.81 2.97
C GLY A 303 -15.41 41.89 2.21
N ASP A 304 -15.20 43.15 2.57
CA ASP A 304 -15.54 44.29 1.72
C ASP A 304 -14.96 44.05 0.32
N ASP A 305 -15.81 44.17 -0.71
CA ASP A 305 -15.53 44.10 -2.15
C ASP A 305 -15.04 42.75 -2.76
N PHE A 306 -16.01 41.99 -3.27
CA PHE A 306 -15.96 41.50 -4.65
C PHE A 306 -17.18 42.09 -5.36
N ARG A 307 -17.06 43.35 -5.77
CA ARG A 307 -17.99 43.97 -6.74
C ARG A 307 -17.80 43.28 -8.08
N ASP A 308 -18.93 42.86 -8.65
CA ASP A 308 -19.20 42.48 -10.04
C ASP A 308 -18.01 42.18 -10.96
N GLY A 309 -17.95 40.92 -11.40
CA GLY A 309 -17.34 40.48 -12.65
C GLY A 309 -18.25 39.46 -13.31
#